data_AF-A0A6P1FHW1-F1
#
_entry.id   AF-A0A6P1FHW1-F1
#
_cell.length_a   1.000
_cell.length_b   1.000
_cell.length_c   1.000
_cell.angle_alpha   90.00
_cell.angle_beta   90.00
_cell.angle_gamma   90.00
#
_symmetry.space_group_name_H-M   'P 1'
#
loop_
_entity.id
_entity.type
_entity.pdbx_description
1 polymer ?
#
loop_
_entity_poly.entity_id
_entity_poly.type
_entity_poly.pdbx_seq_one_letter_code
_entity_poly.pdbx_strand_id
1 'polypeptide(L)'
;MCLQLTPPRLPARSQRPGARLFFRRRRRLRPTTDERSTVTRSLTRLTLAIGVPYVVALAAIAFWPTPVDAGVRGDLGRVTSWFARHGLPMVDYAFLESTANIALFVPLGLLLALNLRLRRAWVAVAVGAVVSSLIEAGQLLFLSARFATVDDVVMNTSGALLGAVAGVLLRMIVRARRRRRAAEWDDAFAHIPLRGASGVVADQPSRVR
;
A
#
# COMPACT_ATOMS: atom_id res chain seq x y z
N MET A 1 -24.91 -41.36 -78.86
CA MET A 1 -24.04 -42.07 -77.90
C MET A 1 -23.31 -41.03 -77.05
N CYS A 2 -23.87 -40.65 -75.90
CA CYS A 2 -23.12 -40.03 -74.80
C CYS A 2 -23.97 -40.07 -73.52
N LEU A 3 -23.39 -40.65 -72.49
CA LEU A 3 -24.00 -41.16 -71.26
C LEU A 3 -24.56 -40.06 -70.35
N GLN A 4 -25.78 -40.28 -69.84
CA GLN A 4 -26.27 -39.60 -68.63
C GLN A 4 -25.49 -40.12 -67.42
N LEU A 5 -24.72 -39.26 -66.75
CA LEU A 5 -24.04 -39.56 -65.50
C LEU A 5 -24.90 -39.09 -64.32
N THR A 6 -25.47 -40.05 -63.59
CA THR A 6 -26.17 -39.85 -62.32
C THR A 6 -25.14 -39.63 -61.21
N PRO A 7 -25.27 -38.59 -60.36
CA PRO A 7 -24.34 -38.41 -59.25
C PRO A 7 -24.62 -39.40 -58.09
N PRO A 8 -23.59 -39.78 -57.31
CA PRO A 8 -23.73 -40.74 -56.23
C PRO A 8 -24.40 -40.13 -54.99
N ARG A 9 -25.29 -40.92 -54.35
CA ARG A 9 -25.91 -40.57 -53.06
C ARG A 9 -24.88 -40.67 -51.93
N LEU A 10 -24.64 -39.57 -51.22
CA LEU A 10 -23.82 -39.54 -50.01
C LEU A 10 -24.59 -40.16 -48.83
N PRO A 11 -23.94 -40.98 -47.97
CA PRO A 11 -24.56 -41.47 -46.74
C PRO A 11 -24.71 -40.36 -45.69
N ALA A 12 -25.83 -40.40 -44.97
CA ALA A 12 -26.22 -39.43 -43.96
C ALA A 12 -25.17 -39.29 -42.85
N ARG A 13 -24.65 -38.06 -42.69
CA ARG A 13 -23.74 -37.68 -41.62
C ARG A 13 -24.51 -37.65 -40.30
N SER A 14 -24.20 -38.58 -39.40
CA SER A 14 -24.76 -38.63 -38.05
C SER A 14 -24.41 -37.36 -37.29
N GLN A 15 -25.43 -36.57 -36.96
CA GLN A 15 -25.29 -35.42 -36.08
C GLN A 15 -25.06 -35.93 -34.66
N ARG A 16 -23.80 -36.01 -34.22
CA ARG A 16 -23.48 -36.05 -32.80
C ARG A 16 -23.76 -34.65 -32.24
N PRO A 17 -24.66 -34.47 -31.24
CA PRO A 17 -24.82 -33.19 -30.60
C PRO A 17 -23.53 -32.88 -29.84
N GLY A 18 -22.69 -32.02 -30.43
CA GLY A 18 -21.49 -31.50 -29.79
C GLY A 18 -21.88 -30.88 -28.46
N ALA A 19 -21.34 -31.48 -27.40
CA ALA A 19 -21.47 -31.00 -26.03
C ALA A 19 -21.18 -29.51 -26.00
N ARG A 20 -22.21 -28.70 -25.75
CA ARG A 20 -22.03 -27.31 -25.35
C ARG A 20 -21.32 -27.38 -24.01
N LEU A 21 -19.99 -27.24 -24.04
CA LEU A 21 -19.20 -26.90 -22.88
C LEU A 21 -19.76 -25.57 -22.38
N PHE A 22 -20.75 -25.67 -21.49
CA PHE A 22 -21.20 -24.57 -20.66
C PHE A 22 -20.00 -24.24 -19.80
N PHE A 23 -19.14 -23.37 -20.32
CA PHE A 23 -18.18 -22.61 -19.53
C PHE A 23 -19.04 -21.70 -18.66
N ARG A 24 -19.62 -22.29 -17.61
CA ARG A 24 -20.39 -21.60 -16.57
C ARG A 24 -19.38 -20.70 -15.91
N ARG A 25 -19.30 -19.47 -16.44
CA ARG A 25 -18.51 -18.34 -15.97
C ARG A 25 -18.59 -18.38 -14.46
N ARG A 26 -17.53 -18.89 -13.79
CA ARG A 26 -17.49 -18.97 -12.33
C ARG A 26 -17.84 -17.57 -11.86
N ARG A 27 -19.01 -17.40 -11.25
CA ARG A 27 -19.40 -16.12 -10.66
C ARG A 27 -18.34 -15.87 -9.61
N ARG A 28 -17.36 -15.02 -9.93
CA ARG A 28 -16.45 -14.45 -8.94
C ARG A 28 -17.38 -13.98 -7.82
N LEU A 29 -17.31 -14.61 -6.65
CA LEU A 29 -17.96 -14.11 -5.46
C LEU A 29 -17.46 -12.67 -5.34
N ARG A 30 -18.32 -11.71 -5.71
CA ARG A 30 -18.02 -10.30 -5.51
C ARG A 30 -17.87 -10.20 -4.00
N PRO A 31 -16.71 -9.77 -3.46
CA PRO A 31 -16.62 -9.49 -2.04
C PRO A 31 -17.77 -8.54 -1.74
N THR A 32 -18.66 -8.96 -0.84
CA THR A 32 -19.81 -8.16 -0.42
C THR A 32 -19.25 -6.79 0.00
N THR A 33 -19.99 -5.73 -0.31
CA THR A 33 -19.61 -4.35 0.01
C THR A 33 -19.21 -4.17 1.48
N ASP A 34 -19.68 -5.05 2.36
CA ASP A 34 -19.44 -5.10 3.79
C ASP A 34 -17.98 -5.40 4.19
N GLU A 35 -17.30 -6.35 3.50
CA GLU A 35 -15.90 -6.69 3.78
C GLU A 35 -14.91 -5.57 3.38
N ARG A 36 -15.24 -4.79 2.34
CA ARG A 36 -14.38 -3.66 1.96
C ARG A 36 -14.43 -2.56 3.00
N SER A 37 -15.61 -2.28 3.58
CA SER A 37 -15.77 -1.23 4.58
C SER A 37 -15.03 -1.50 5.88
N THR A 38 -15.03 -2.75 6.36
CA THR A 38 -14.36 -3.13 7.62
C THR A 38 -12.85 -3.01 7.54
N VAL A 39 -12.23 -3.46 6.44
CA VAL A 39 -10.77 -3.36 6.24
C VAL A 39 -10.29 -1.91 6.11
N THR A 40 -11.02 -1.05 5.38
CA THR A 40 -10.66 0.38 5.31
C THR A 40 -10.79 1.09 6.65
N ARG A 41 -11.86 0.81 7.43
CA ARG A 41 -12.05 1.41 8.75
C ARG A 41 -10.96 1.01 9.73
N SER A 42 -10.52 -0.25 9.68
CA SER A 42 -9.42 -0.75 10.53
C SER A 42 -8.07 -0.08 10.18
N LEU A 43 -7.74 0.06 8.90
CA LEU A 43 -6.51 0.74 8.45
C LEU A 43 -6.51 2.23 8.81
N THR A 44 -7.64 2.93 8.66
CA THR A 44 -7.75 4.33 9.07
C THR A 44 -7.61 4.49 10.58
N ARG A 45 -8.23 3.60 11.39
CA ARG A 45 -8.09 3.63 12.85
C ARG A 45 -6.65 3.37 13.28
N LEU A 46 -5.97 2.39 12.69
CA LEU A 46 -4.56 2.12 12.96
C LEU A 46 -3.67 3.31 12.55
N THR A 47 -3.95 3.90 11.39
CA THR A 47 -3.25 5.11 10.93
C THR A 47 -3.43 6.26 11.90
N LEU A 48 -4.64 6.49 12.42
CA LEU A 48 -4.88 7.54 13.40
C LEU A 48 -4.20 7.21 14.74
N ALA A 49 -4.29 5.96 15.20
CA ALA A 49 -3.70 5.51 16.46
C ALA A 49 -2.17 5.64 16.48
N ILE A 50 -1.50 5.44 15.34
CA ILE A 50 -0.04 5.61 15.21
C ILE A 50 0.31 7.04 14.81
N GLY A 51 -0.44 7.59 13.86
CA GLY A 51 -0.17 8.89 13.25
C GLY A 51 -0.38 10.06 14.21
N VAL A 52 -1.37 10.00 15.11
CA VAL A 52 -1.59 11.06 16.10
C VAL A 52 -0.42 11.16 17.09
N PRO A 53 0.00 10.09 17.80
CA PRO A 53 1.19 10.14 18.65
C PRO A 53 2.44 10.57 17.89
N TYR A 54 2.61 10.10 16.65
CA TYR A 54 3.74 10.48 15.81
C TYR A 54 3.74 11.98 15.47
N VAL A 55 2.61 12.55 15.06
CA VAL A 55 2.50 14.00 14.76
C VAL A 55 2.72 14.83 16.03
N VAL A 56 2.21 14.36 17.18
CA VAL A 56 2.47 15.01 18.48
C VAL A 56 3.97 14.98 18.81
N ALA A 57 4.63 13.84 18.64
CA ALA A 57 6.07 13.73 18.85
C ALA A 57 6.86 14.62 17.87
N LEU A 58 6.48 14.65 16.60
CA LEU A 58 7.09 15.50 15.58
C LEU A 58 6.98 16.97 15.96
N ALA A 59 5.80 17.43 16.37
CA ALA A 59 5.58 18.80 16.84
C ALA A 59 6.41 19.10 18.10
N ALA A 60 6.44 18.19 19.08
CA ALA A 60 7.24 18.37 20.28
C ALA A 60 8.74 18.51 19.99
N ILE A 61 9.27 17.72 19.06
CA ILE A 61 10.68 17.79 18.63
C ILE A 61 10.95 19.09 17.84
N ALA A 62 10.03 19.45 16.93
CA ALA A 62 10.14 20.62 16.07
C ALA A 62 10.11 21.94 16.86
N PHE A 63 9.26 22.03 17.87
CA PHE A 63 9.10 23.20 18.72
C PHE A 63 9.84 23.09 20.06
N TRP A 64 10.78 22.16 20.18
CA TRP A 64 11.60 22.06 21.39
C TRP A 64 12.42 23.36 21.57
N PRO A 65 12.39 24.00 22.76
CA PRO A 65 12.93 25.35 22.97
C PRO A 65 14.43 25.47 22.65
N THR A 66 15.16 24.40 22.88
CA THR A 66 16.57 24.27 22.52
C THR A 66 16.72 23.35 21.31
N PRO A 67 17.86 23.41 20.60
CA PRO A 67 18.24 22.33 19.70
C PRO A 67 18.20 21.01 20.49
N VAL A 68 17.48 19.99 19.98
CA VAL A 68 17.26 18.71 20.70
C VAL A 68 18.58 17.99 21.03
N ASP A 69 19.59 18.30 20.25
CA ASP A 69 20.97 17.85 20.31
C ASP A 69 21.87 18.74 21.19
N ALA A 70 21.40 19.88 21.70
CA ALA A 70 22.21 20.75 22.56
C ALA A 70 22.75 20.03 23.81
N GLY A 71 21.95 19.11 24.38
CA GLY A 71 22.37 18.28 25.51
C GLY A 71 23.28 17.10 25.14
N VAL A 72 23.30 16.69 23.87
CA VAL A 72 24.03 15.51 23.36
C VAL A 72 25.17 15.92 22.43
N ARG A 73 25.38 17.22 22.21
CA ARG A 73 26.36 17.77 21.25
C ARG A 73 27.77 17.27 21.50
N GLY A 74 28.15 17.15 22.77
CA GLY A 74 29.45 16.60 23.17
C GLY A 74 29.60 15.12 22.78
N ASP A 75 28.54 14.33 22.91
CA ASP A 75 28.54 12.91 22.54
C ASP A 75 28.50 12.72 21.03
N LEU A 76 27.70 13.51 20.31
CA LEU A 76 27.69 13.55 18.85
C LEU A 76 29.06 13.96 18.28
N GLY A 77 29.75 14.91 18.93
CA GLY A 77 31.13 15.27 18.62
C GLY A 77 32.10 14.10 18.76
N ARG A 78 31.94 13.25 19.77
CA ARG A 78 32.77 12.04 19.95
C ARG A 78 32.53 11.01 18.85
N VAL A 79 31.27 10.81 18.47
CA VAL A 79 30.86 9.88 17.41
C VAL A 79 31.40 10.33 16.05
N THR A 80 31.18 11.58 15.68
CA THR A 80 31.66 12.16 14.40
C THR A 80 33.19 12.15 14.35
N SER A 81 33.86 12.49 15.45
CA SER A 81 35.33 12.40 15.54
C SER A 81 35.84 10.97 15.42
N TRP A 82 35.09 9.98 15.91
CA TRP A 82 35.43 8.57 15.71
C TRP A 82 35.34 8.19 14.24
N PHE A 83 34.27 8.56 13.53
CA PHE A 83 34.12 8.32 12.09
C PHE A 83 35.22 9.01 11.27
N ALA A 84 35.53 10.27 11.59
CA ALA A 84 36.61 11.01 10.94
C ALA A 84 37.96 10.29 11.09
N ARG A 85 38.27 9.77 12.29
CA ARG A 85 39.50 8.98 12.53
C ARG A 85 39.52 7.63 11.81
N HIS A 86 38.36 7.07 11.47
CA HIS A 86 38.24 5.81 10.72
C HIS A 86 38.13 6.04 9.19
N GLY A 87 38.44 7.25 8.70
CA GLY A 87 38.46 7.56 7.28
C GLY A 87 37.10 7.93 6.68
N LEU A 88 36.11 8.23 7.52
CA LEU A 88 34.75 8.61 7.11
C LEU A 88 34.43 10.06 7.55
N PRO A 89 35.17 11.09 7.09
CA PRO A 89 35.01 12.46 7.56
C PRO A 89 33.68 13.11 7.16
N MET A 90 33.00 12.58 6.14
CA MET A 90 31.67 13.04 5.72
C MET A 90 30.55 12.68 6.71
N VAL A 91 30.80 11.77 7.67
CA VAL A 91 29.84 11.49 8.76
C VAL A 91 30.11 12.50 9.88
N ASP A 92 29.87 13.76 9.54
CA ASP A 92 29.98 14.89 10.45
C ASP A 92 28.63 15.19 11.12
N TYR A 93 28.60 16.25 11.91
CA TYR A 93 27.41 16.66 12.64
C TYR A 93 26.26 17.05 11.69
N ALA A 94 26.57 17.78 10.61
CA ALA A 94 25.58 18.23 9.64
C ALA A 94 24.93 17.04 8.90
N PHE A 95 25.71 16.00 8.59
CA PHE A 95 25.20 14.76 8.03
C PHE A 95 24.23 14.05 8.98
N LEU A 96 24.57 13.96 10.27
CA LEU A 96 23.69 13.34 11.27
C LEU A 96 22.38 14.12 11.45
N GLU A 97 22.46 15.45 11.50
CA GLU A 97 21.30 16.34 11.59
C GLU A 97 20.38 16.20 10.36
N SER A 98 20.96 16.27 9.16
CA SER A 98 20.24 16.07 7.90
C SER A 98 19.57 14.69 7.82
N THR A 99 20.28 13.65 8.26
CA THR A 99 19.76 12.27 8.25
C THR A 99 18.63 12.11 9.27
N ALA A 100 18.70 12.76 10.42
CA ALA A 100 17.63 12.77 11.42
C ALA A 100 16.36 13.44 10.87
N ASN A 101 16.50 14.57 10.18
CA ASN A 101 15.40 15.27 9.52
C ASN A 101 14.71 14.40 8.46
N ILE A 102 15.50 13.74 7.58
CA ILE A 102 14.98 12.74 6.63
C ILE A 102 14.21 11.64 7.38
N ALA A 103 14.83 11.03 8.39
CA ALA A 103 14.25 9.91 9.14
C ALA A 103 12.95 10.30 9.84
N LEU A 104 12.85 11.52 10.38
CA LEU A 104 11.64 12.02 11.02
C LEU A 104 10.47 12.12 10.06
N PHE A 105 10.66 12.43 8.78
CA PHE A 105 9.58 12.58 7.79
C PHE A 105 9.23 11.29 7.02
N VAL A 106 10.06 10.25 7.08
CA VAL A 106 9.76 8.94 6.48
C VAL A 106 8.42 8.35 6.96
N PRO A 107 8.12 8.30 8.28
CA PRO A 107 6.82 7.80 8.74
C PRO A 107 5.63 8.62 8.24
N LEU A 108 5.75 9.95 8.15
CA LEU A 108 4.71 10.83 7.59
C LEU A 108 4.40 10.43 6.15
N GLY A 109 5.42 10.35 5.31
CA GLY A 109 5.28 9.95 3.90
C GLY A 109 4.67 8.56 3.74
N LEU A 110 5.13 7.61 4.56
CA LEU A 110 4.65 6.23 4.59
C LEU A 110 3.16 6.14 4.93
N LEU A 111 2.77 6.73 6.06
CA LEU A 111 1.39 6.68 6.56
C LEU A 111 0.43 7.35 5.57
N LEU A 112 0.80 8.50 5.01
CA LEU A 112 -0.01 9.18 4.00
C LEU A 112 -0.15 8.33 2.74
N ALA A 113 0.94 7.80 2.18
CA ALA A 113 0.89 7.00 0.95
C ALA A 113 0.08 5.70 1.11
N LEU A 114 0.06 5.09 2.30
CA LEU A 114 -0.75 3.89 2.58
C LEU A 114 -2.26 4.18 2.56
N ASN A 115 -2.66 5.37 2.99
CA ASN A 115 -4.06 5.81 3.02
C ASN A 115 -4.52 6.41 1.69
N LEU A 116 -3.59 6.93 0.89
CA LEU A 116 -3.89 7.50 -0.41
C LEU A 116 -4.07 6.43 -1.52
N ARG A 117 -4.68 6.87 -2.62
CA ARG A 117 -4.69 6.09 -3.87
C ARG A 117 -3.29 6.19 -4.49
N LEU A 118 -2.83 5.13 -5.17
CA LEU A 118 -1.50 5.08 -5.79
C LEU A 118 -1.21 6.30 -6.68
N ARG A 119 -2.21 6.73 -7.46
CA ARG A 119 -2.16 7.91 -8.35
C ARG A 119 -1.96 9.24 -7.62
N ARG A 120 -2.20 9.25 -6.31
CA ARG A 120 -2.13 10.42 -5.42
C ARG A 120 -0.98 10.27 -4.40
N ALA A 121 -0.07 9.31 -4.57
CA ALA A 121 1.05 9.14 -3.65
C ALA A 121 1.95 10.39 -3.58
N TRP A 122 2.03 11.17 -4.66
CA TRP A 122 2.74 12.45 -4.69
C TRP A 122 2.20 13.47 -3.67
N VAL A 123 0.93 13.37 -3.28
CA VAL A 123 0.32 14.25 -2.26
C VAL A 123 1.01 14.06 -0.91
N ALA A 124 1.54 12.87 -0.60
CA ALA A 124 2.31 12.65 0.63
C ALA A 124 3.58 13.51 0.65
N VAL A 125 4.24 13.67 -0.50
CA VAL A 125 5.44 14.51 -0.65
C VAL A 125 5.08 15.99 -0.54
N ALA A 126 4.00 16.42 -1.21
CA ALA A 126 3.52 17.80 -1.13
C ALA A 126 3.13 18.18 0.30
N VAL A 127 2.42 17.29 1.02
CA VAL A 127 2.09 17.49 2.44
C VAL A 127 3.36 17.55 3.28
N GLY A 128 4.35 16.68 3.03
CA GLY A 128 5.65 16.75 3.69
C GLY A 128 6.34 18.11 3.51
N ALA A 129 6.39 18.62 2.28
CA ALA A 129 6.96 19.93 1.99
C ALA A 129 6.22 21.07 2.71
N VAL A 130 4.89 21.06 2.69
CA VAL A 130 4.06 22.06 3.38
C VAL A 130 4.27 21.99 4.89
N VAL A 131 4.21 20.80 5.49
CA VAL A 131 4.44 20.61 6.93
C VAL A 131 5.84 21.09 7.31
N SER A 132 6.85 20.76 6.52
CA SER A 132 8.21 21.21 6.79
C SER A 132 8.34 22.73 6.69
N SER A 133 7.72 23.35 5.69
CA SER A 133 7.74 24.81 5.53
C SER A 133 7.05 25.51 6.70
N LEU A 134 5.96 24.92 7.22
CA LEU A 134 5.26 25.43 8.40
C LEU A 134 6.09 25.28 9.68
N ILE A 135 6.83 24.18 9.82
CA ILE A 135 7.76 23.98 10.95
C ILE A 135 8.84 25.05 10.91
N GLU A 136 9.47 25.24 9.75
CA GLU A 136 10.54 26.22 9.57
C GLU A 136 10.04 27.66 9.83
N ALA A 137 8.88 28.02 9.29
CA ALA A 137 8.24 29.30 9.57
C ALA A 137 7.91 29.47 11.06
N GLY A 138 7.42 28.41 11.72
CA GLY A 138 7.16 28.42 13.15
C GLY A 138 8.43 28.60 13.99
N GLN A 139 9.52 27.94 13.63
CA GLN A 139 10.80 28.12 14.31
C GLN A 139 11.35 29.54 14.11
N LEU A 140 11.25 30.08 12.90
CA LEU A 140 11.67 31.46 12.60
C LEU A 140 10.87 32.50 13.42
N LEU A 141 9.57 32.28 13.60
CA LEU A 141 8.68 33.22 14.30
C LEU A 141 8.72 33.07 15.83
N PHE A 142 8.91 31.85 16.35
CA PHE A 142 8.71 31.56 17.77
C PHE A 142 9.99 31.10 18.50
N LEU A 143 11.07 30.72 17.80
CA LEU A 143 12.30 30.21 18.41
C LEU A 143 13.54 30.97 17.91
N SER A 144 13.87 32.07 18.59
CA SER A 144 15.04 32.91 18.28
C SER A 144 16.38 32.18 18.35
N ALA A 145 16.44 31.04 19.04
CA ALA A 145 17.63 30.21 19.21
C ALA A 145 17.78 29.10 18.15
N ARG A 146 16.83 28.97 17.21
CA ARG A 146 16.89 27.99 16.11
C ARG A 146 17.17 28.68 14.78
N PHE A 147 17.96 28.02 13.94
CA PHE A 147 18.22 28.45 12.58
C PHE A 147 17.24 27.74 11.65
N ALA A 148 16.27 28.49 11.12
CA ALA A 148 15.43 28.05 10.01
C ALA A 148 16.28 27.99 8.74
N THR A 149 16.40 26.81 8.11
CA THR A 149 17.15 26.66 6.87
C THR A 149 16.36 25.93 5.78
N VAL A 150 16.52 26.39 4.53
CA VAL A 150 15.92 25.75 3.34
C VAL A 150 16.36 24.29 3.22
N ASP A 151 17.58 23.98 3.67
CA ASP A 151 18.10 22.61 3.70
C ASP A 151 17.22 21.70 4.57
N ASP A 152 16.67 22.17 5.68
CA ASP A 152 15.76 21.38 6.52
C ASP A 152 14.48 21.01 5.75
N VAL A 153 13.91 21.96 4.98
CA VAL A 153 12.76 21.66 4.11
C VAL A 153 13.10 20.64 3.04
N VAL A 154 14.29 20.72 2.44
CA VAL A 154 14.73 19.74 1.45
C VAL A 154 14.90 18.35 2.08
N MET A 155 15.54 18.26 3.24
CA MET A 155 15.77 17.00 3.95
C MET A 155 14.45 16.35 4.40
N ASN A 156 13.56 17.14 5.00
CA ASN A 156 12.24 16.67 5.43
C ASN A 156 11.38 16.23 4.23
N THR A 157 11.38 17.00 3.14
CA THR A 157 10.67 16.64 1.91
C THR A 157 11.22 15.35 1.29
N SER A 158 12.55 15.16 1.34
CA SER A 158 13.21 13.93 0.91
C SER A 158 12.81 12.73 1.77
N GLY A 159 12.71 12.91 3.09
CA GLY A 159 12.14 11.92 4.00
C GLY A 159 10.71 11.54 3.63
N ALA A 160 9.84 12.52 3.38
CA ALA A 160 8.47 12.28 2.96
C ALA A 160 8.39 11.53 1.62
N LEU A 161 9.28 11.83 0.68
CA LEU A 161 9.43 11.10 -0.58
C LEU A 161 9.81 9.63 -0.34
N LEU A 162 10.86 9.36 0.43
CA LEU A 162 11.30 8.01 0.75
C LEU A 162 10.20 7.20 1.45
N GLY A 163 9.52 7.82 2.41
CA GLY A 163 8.34 7.25 3.06
C GLY A 163 7.23 6.91 2.08
N ALA A 164 6.90 7.83 1.18
CA ALA A 164 5.85 7.64 0.19
C ALA A 164 6.18 6.48 -0.77
N VAL A 165 7.43 6.39 -1.23
CA VAL A 165 7.93 5.28 -2.05
C VAL A 165 7.79 3.96 -1.29
N ALA A 166 8.25 3.89 -0.03
CA ALA A 166 8.11 2.71 0.81
C ALA A 166 6.64 2.28 0.98
N GLY A 167 5.73 3.24 1.19
CA GLY A 167 4.29 2.96 1.34
C GLY A 167 3.66 2.43 0.06
N VAL A 168 4.06 2.97 -1.09
CA VAL A 168 3.65 2.46 -2.40
C VAL A 168 4.15 1.04 -2.62
N LEU A 169 5.43 0.77 -2.39
CA LEU A 169 6.04 -0.56 -2.50
C LEU A 169 5.33 -1.57 -1.60
N LEU A 170 5.14 -1.24 -0.32
CA LEU A 170 4.45 -2.10 0.65
C LEU A 170 3.03 -2.44 0.19
N ARG A 171 2.28 -1.43 -0.28
CA ARG A 171 0.92 -1.63 -0.82
C ARG A 171 0.93 -2.55 -2.04
N MET A 172 1.89 -2.41 -2.95
CA MET A 172 2.02 -3.29 -4.12
C MET A 172 2.31 -4.73 -3.72
N ILE A 173 3.25 -4.94 -2.79
CA ILE A 173 3.60 -6.27 -2.26
C ILE A 173 2.39 -6.94 -1.59
N VAL A 174 1.67 -6.23 -0.72
CA VAL A 174 0.48 -6.76 -0.03
C VAL A 174 -0.62 -7.13 -1.03
N ARG A 175 -0.85 -6.30 -2.05
CA ARG A 175 -1.83 -6.60 -3.11
C ARG A 175 -1.42 -7.80 -3.96
N ALA A 176 -0.15 -7.92 -4.31
CA ALA A 176 0.37 -9.06 -5.06
C ALA A 176 0.20 -10.37 -4.27
N ARG A 177 0.54 -10.37 -2.98
CA ARG A 177 0.36 -11.53 -2.09
C ARG A 177 -1.10 -11.94 -1.95
N ARG A 178 -2.02 -10.97 -1.78
CA ARG A 178 -3.47 -11.26 -1.71
C ARG A 178 -4.01 -11.87 -3.00
N ARG A 179 -3.51 -11.42 -4.17
CA ARG A 179 -3.88 -12.01 -5.47
C ARG A 179 -3.38 -13.44 -5.63
N ARG A 180 -2.14 -13.73 -5.21
CA ARG A 180 -1.57 -15.09 -5.25
C ARG A 180 -2.36 -16.05 -4.36
N ARG A 181 -2.62 -15.66 -3.11
CA ARG A 181 -3.47 -16.46 -2.20
C ARG A 181 -4.86 -16.71 -2.79
N ALA A 182 -5.49 -15.70 -3.37
CA ALA A 182 -6.81 -15.88 -4.00
C ALA A 182 -6.77 -16.89 -5.17
N ALA A 183 -5.69 -16.89 -5.96
CA ALA A 183 -5.50 -17.88 -7.03
C ALA A 183 -5.26 -19.29 -6.47
N GLU A 184 -4.39 -19.44 -5.46
CA GLU A 184 -4.15 -20.72 -4.78
C GLU A 184 -5.43 -21.31 -4.18
N TRP A 185 -6.28 -20.47 -3.57
CA TRP A 185 -7.59 -20.87 -3.07
C TRP A 185 -8.55 -21.32 -4.19
N ASP A 186 -8.58 -20.59 -5.32
CA ASP A 186 -9.42 -20.95 -6.48
C ASP A 186 -9.02 -22.30 -7.10
N ASP A 187 -7.73 -22.62 -7.11
CA ASP A 187 -7.16 -23.89 -7.57
C ASP A 187 -7.46 -25.03 -6.59
N ALA A 188 -7.27 -24.80 -5.28
CA ALA A 188 -7.58 -25.80 -4.25
C ALA A 188 -9.05 -26.26 -4.31
N PHE A 189 -9.99 -25.34 -4.53
CA PHE A 189 -11.41 -25.66 -4.70
C PHE A 189 -11.76 -26.21 -6.09
N ALA A 190 -10.89 -26.04 -7.11
CA ALA A 190 -11.15 -26.60 -8.43
C ALA A 190 -11.05 -28.13 -8.47
N HIS A 191 -10.31 -28.73 -7.54
CA HIS A 191 -10.10 -30.17 -7.45
C HIS A 191 -11.02 -30.90 -6.48
N ILE A 192 -11.86 -30.17 -5.72
CA ILE A 192 -12.88 -30.79 -4.87
C ILE A 192 -14.06 -31.19 -5.75
N PRO A 193 -14.33 -32.48 -5.98
CA PRO A 193 -15.54 -32.90 -6.67
C PRO A 193 -16.73 -32.51 -5.79
N LEU A 194 -17.51 -31.53 -6.22
CA LEU A 194 -18.82 -31.25 -5.64
C LEU A 194 -19.78 -32.41 -5.97
N ARG A 195 -19.58 -33.57 -5.35
CA ARG A 195 -20.60 -34.61 -5.28
C ARG A 195 -21.71 -34.10 -4.35
N GLY A 196 -22.89 -33.81 -4.92
CA GLY A 196 -24.12 -33.80 -4.11
C GLY A 196 -24.91 -32.50 -4.00
N ALA A 197 -24.79 -31.51 -4.89
CA ALA A 197 -25.76 -30.40 -4.95
C ALA A 197 -26.95 -30.69 -5.88
N SER A 198 -27.37 -31.95 -5.94
CA SER A 198 -28.57 -32.42 -6.64
C SER A 198 -29.39 -33.24 -5.64
N GLY A 199 -30.23 -32.56 -4.85
CA GLY A 199 -31.05 -33.24 -3.84
C GLY A 199 -31.62 -32.34 -2.75
N VAL A 200 -32.07 -31.13 -3.07
CA VAL A 200 -33.11 -30.48 -2.25
C VAL A 200 -34.35 -30.46 -3.12
N VAL A 201 -35.05 -31.60 -3.12
CA VAL A 201 -36.45 -31.67 -3.53
C VAL A 201 -37.20 -30.87 -2.49
N ALA A 202 -37.71 -29.71 -2.88
CA ALA A 202 -38.67 -28.98 -2.06
C ALA A 202 -39.96 -29.82 -2.04
N ASP A 203 -40.24 -30.44 -0.90
CA ASP A 203 -41.52 -31.10 -0.68
C ASP A 203 -42.62 -30.03 -0.64
N GLN A 204 -43.54 -30.06 -1.60
CA GLN A 204 -44.72 -29.19 -1.60
C GLN A 204 -45.78 -29.86 -0.72
N PRO A 205 -46.32 -29.18 0.31
CA PRO A 205 -47.43 -29.74 1.06
C PRO A 205 -48.67 -29.79 0.18
N SER A 206 -49.12 -30.99 -0.15
CA SER A 206 -50.40 -31.24 -0.80
C SER A 206 -51.54 -30.72 0.08
N ARG A 207 -52.21 -29.66 -0.37
CA ARG A 207 -53.49 -29.23 0.19
C ARG A 207 -54.53 -30.32 -0.09
N VAL A 208 -54.92 -31.04 0.95
CA VAL A 208 -56.12 -31.87 0.96
C VAL A 208 -57.33 -30.91 0.97
N ARG A 209 -58.27 -31.17 0.06
CA ARG A 209 -59.54 -30.46 -0.08
C ARG A 209 -60.53 -30.85 1.00
#